data_AF-A0A183HR11-F1
#
_entry.id   AF-A0A183HR11-F1
#
_cell.length_a   1.000
_cell.length_b   1.000
_cell.length_c   1.000
_cell.angle_alpha   90.00
_cell.angle_beta   90.00
_cell.angle_gamma   90.00
#
_symmetry.space_group_name_H-M   'P 1'
#
loop_
_entity.id
_entity.type
_entity.pdbx_description
1 polymer ?
#
loop_
_entity_poly.entity_id
_entity_poly.type
_entity_poly.pdbx_seq_one_letter_code
_entity_poly.pdbx_strand_id
1 'polypeptide(L)'
;MQFVKRNDGQKTRDNVKNVTPLQLHWTILPHAKPLLQKQIEIYNDLANNLNLQVLIFDGFGKEFIKSCKISPDGFVQLTMQLAYYRLHGHLVSTYESASIRRFRYGRVDNIRAATPEALRWVQAMVVKNKTR
;
A
#
# COMPACT_ATOMS: atom_id res chain seq x y z
N MET A 1 9.36 -25.06 -2.04
CA MET A 1 9.70 -23.88 -1.21
C MET A 1 10.19 -24.40 0.13
N GLN A 2 11.49 -24.35 0.38
CA GLN A 2 12.06 -24.70 1.67
C GLN A 2 11.90 -23.49 2.60
N PHE A 3 11.02 -23.61 3.59
CA PHE A 3 11.01 -22.69 4.71
C PHE A 3 12.34 -22.81 5.44
N VAL A 4 12.95 -21.66 5.78
CA VAL A 4 14.13 -21.60 6.64
C VAL A 4 13.77 -22.31 7.94
N LYS A 5 14.45 -23.44 8.22
CA LYS A 5 14.31 -24.13 9.50
C LYS A 5 14.68 -23.14 10.60
N ARG A 6 13.81 -22.98 11.61
CA ARG A 6 14.20 -22.29 12.84
C ARG A 6 15.40 -23.04 13.41
N ASN A 7 16.46 -22.31 13.73
CA ASN A 7 17.66 -22.84 14.36
C ASN A 7 17.32 -23.28 15.80
N ASP A 8 16.68 -24.44 15.95
CA ASP A 8 16.57 -25.12 17.23
C ASP A 8 17.92 -25.78 17.52
N GLY A 9 18.73 -25.12 18.36
CA GLY A 9 19.91 -25.76 18.97
C GLY A 9 21.29 -25.22 18.59
N GLN A 10 21.43 -24.10 17.88
CA GLN A 10 22.71 -23.39 17.90
C GLN A 10 22.83 -22.70 19.27
N LYS A 11 23.67 -23.24 20.15
CA LYS A 11 24.19 -22.50 21.31
C LYS A 11 24.80 -21.21 20.77
N THR A 12 24.08 -20.10 20.89
CA THR A 12 24.66 -18.78 20.72
C THR A 12 25.87 -18.75 21.63
N ARG A 13 27.03 -18.37 21.10
CA ARG A 13 28.14 -18.02 21.97
C ARG A 13 27.65 -16.82 22.78
N ASP A 14 27.17 -17.08 23.99
CA ASP A 14 26.77 -16.07 24.96
C ASP A 14 28.02 -15.39 25.50
N ASN A 15 28.74 -14.73 24.60
CA ASN A 15 29.53 -13.56 24.91
C ASN A 15 28.76 -12.38 24.32
N VAL A 16 27.51 -12.21 24.77
CA VAL A 16 26.82 -10.94 24.59
C VAL A 16 27.61 -9.95 25.42
N LYS A 17 28.57 -9.28 24.78
CA LYS A 17 29.13 -8.06 25.37
C LYS A 17 27.91 -7.18 25.65
N ASN A 18 27.66 -6.91 26.93
CA ASN A 18 26.65 -5.94 27.34
C ASN A 18 27.13 -4.57 26.83
N VAL A 19 26.83 -4.28 25.57
CA VAL A 19 27.08 -2.97 24.96
C VAL A 19 25.95 -2.08 25.42
N THR A 20 26.27 -1.16 26.32
CA THR A 20 25.34 -0.09 26.69
C THR A 20 25.10 0.78 25.45
N PRO A 21 23.82 1.07 25.07
CA PRO A 21 23.53 1.98 23.98
C PRO A 21 24.22 3.33 24.21
N LEU A 22 24.96 3.81 23.21
CA LEU A 22 25.58 5.12 23.27
C LEU A 22 24.56 6.20 22.91
N GLN A 23 24.36 7.17 23.80
CA GLN A 23 23.51 8.33 23.52
C GLN A 23 24.17 9.21 22.45
N LEU A 24 23.42 9.55 21.41
CA LEU A 24 23.84 10.55 20.43
C LEU A 24 23.53 11.94 20.98
N HIS A 25 24.58 12.72 21.25
CA HIS A 25 24.47 14.10 21.72
C HIS A 25 24.47 15.07 20.54
N TRP A 26 23.52 16.01 20.56
CA TRP A 26 23.39 17.06 19.56
C TRP A 26 23.36 18.42 20.26
N THR A 27 24.19 19.36 19.83
CA THR A 27 24.17 20.74 20.32
C THR A 27 23.18 21.54 19.48
N ILE A 28 22.08 22.00 20.10
CA ILE A 28 21.07 22.79 19.41
C ILE A 28 21.44 24.27 19.47
N LEU A 29 21.82 24.83 18.32
CA LEU A 29 22.16 26.24 18.19
C LEU A 29 20.90 27.13 18.37
N PRO A 30 21.03 28.37 18.86
CA PRO A 30 19.88 29.25 19.10
C PRO A 30 18.98 29.46 17.88
N HIS A 31 19.56 29.58 16.68
CA HIS A 31 18.82 29.73 15.42
C HIS A 31 18.14 28.45 14.94
N ALA A 32 18.55 27.27 15.43
CA ALA A 32 17.94 26.00 15.06
C ALA A 32 16.62 25.76 15.81
N LYS A 33 16.44 26.34 16.99
CA LYS A 33 15.21 26.23 17.78
C LYS A 33 13.94 26.70 17.03
N PRO A 34 13.90 27.89 16.42
CA PRO A 34 12.72 28.30 15.64
C PRO A 34 12.48 27.43 14.40
N LEU A 35 13.54 26.88 13.78
CA LEU A 35 13.40 25.95 12.66
C LEU A 35 12.73 24.64 13.09
N LEU A 36 13.12 24.11 14.25
CA LEU A 36 12.51 22.90 14.81
C LEU A 36 11.04 23.13 15.16
N GLN A 37 10.72 24.28 15.77
CA GLN A 37 9.33 24.65 16.08
C GLN A 37 8.47 24.72 14.82
N LYS A 38 8.94 25.42 13.79
CA LYS A 38 8.27 25.48 12.49
C LYS A 38 8.05 24.09 11.88
N GLN A 39 9.02 23.19 12.02
CA GLN A 39 8.93 21.86 11.43
C GLN A 39 7.95 20.95 12.19
N ILE A 40 7.82 21.15 13.51
CA ILE A 40 6.78 20.52 14.31
C ILE A 40 5.40 21.01 13.87
N GLU A 41 5.22 22.31 13.65
CA GLU A 41 3.96 22.87 13.15
C GLU A 41 3.59 22.28 11.78
N ILE A 42 4.52 22.29 10.82
CA ILE A 42 4.32 21.70 9.49
C ILE A 42 3.97 20.21 9.60
N TYR A 43 4.67 19.46 10.46
CA TYR A 43 4.39 18.04 10.66
C TYR A 43 2.98 17.83 11.23
N ASN A 44 2.57 18.62 12.23
CA ASN A 44 1.26 18.51 12.82
C ASN A 44 0.16 18.82 11.80
N ASP A 45 0.34 19.84 10.96
CA ASP A 45 -0.62 20.16 9.89
C ASP A 45 -0.76 19.02 8.89
N LEU A 46 0.36 18.41 8.47
CA LEU A 46 0.35 17.24 7.58
C LEU A 46 -0.32 16.03 8.22
N ALA A 47 -0.01 15.76 9.49
CA ALA A 47 -0.60 14.65 10.24
C ALA A 47 -2.11 14.83 10.43
N ASN A 48 -2.55 16.05 10.76
CA ASN A 48 -3.97 16.37 10.98
C ASN A 48 -4.78 16.35 9.66
N ASN A 49 -4.15 16.62 8.52
CA ASN A 49 -4.80 16.59 7.21
C ASN A 49 -4.87 15.17 6.59
N LEU A 50 -4.25 14.16 7.22
CA LEU A 50 -4.31 12.79 6.75
C LEU A 50 -5.62 12.11 7.19
N ASN A 51 -6.51 11.83 6.23
CA ASN A 51 -7.66 10.96 6.46
C ASN A 51 -7.33 9.52 6.05
N LEU A 52 -7.25 8.61 7.03
CA LEU A 52 -6.91 7.20 6.84
C LEU A 52 -8.00 6.29 7.40
N GLN A 53 -8.48 5.36 6.59
CA GLN A 53 -9.40 4.31 7.01
C GLN A 53 -8.81 2.94 6.66
N VAL A 54 -8.89 1.99 7.60
CA VAL A 54 -8.48 0.59 7.39
C VAL A 54 -9.73 -0.26 7.22
N LEU A 55 -9.89 -0.88 6.06
CA LEU A 55 -10.97 -1.82 5.77
C LEU A 55 -10.43 -3.25 5.84
N ILE A 56 -10.97 -4.05 6.76
CA ILE A 56 -10.77 -5.51 6.79
C ILE A 56 -12.00 -6.14 6.16
N PHE A 57 -11.83 -6.75 4.99
CA PHE A 57 -12.90 -7.46 4.29
C PHE A 57 -12.83 -8.95 4.61
N ASP A 58 -13.89 -9.50 5.20
CA ASP A 58 -13.99 -10.88 5.70
C ASP A 58 -14.99 -11.75 4.91
N GLY A 59 -15.69 -11.20 3.91
CA GLY A 59 -16.68 -11.93 3.13
C GLY A 59 -16.09 -13.04 2.26
N PHE A 60 -14.90 -12.86 1.71
CA PHE A 60 -14.13 -13.88 0.99
C PHE A 60 -12.67 -13.45 0.81
N GLY A 61 -11.83 -14.38 0.34
CA GLY A 61 -10.43 -14.11 0.01
C GLY A 61 -10.03 -14.59 -1.38
N LYS A 62 -8.72 -14.68 -1.61
CA LYS A 62 -8.13 -15.06 -2.91
C LYS A 62 -8.62 -16.42 -3.44
N GLU A 63 -8.99 -17.35 -2.58
CA GLU A 63 -9.41 -18.70 -2.99
C GLU A 63 -10.73 -18.67 -3.76
N PHE A 64 -11.68 -17.83 -3.34
CA PHE A 64 -12.92 -17.60 -4.09
C PHE A 64 -12.64 -16.96 -5.45
N ILE A 65 -11.82 -15.90 -5.49
CA ILE A 65 -11.53 -15.21 -6.76
C ILE A 65 -10.84 -16.14 -7.76
N LYS A 66 -9.93 -16.98 -7.28
CA LYS A 66 -9.26 -18.00 -8.09
C LYS A 66 -10.20 -19.08 -8.60
N SER A 67 -11.22 -19.48 -7.83
CA SER A 67 -12.21 -20.47 -8.29
C SER A 67 -13.02 -19.94 -9.49
N CYS A 68 -13.22 -18.62 -9.58
CA CYS A 68 -13.77 -17.94 -10.75
C CYS A 68 -12.79 -17.80 -11.93
N LYS A 69 -11.55 -18.32 -11.82
CA LYS A 69 -10.48 -18.20 -12.82
C LYS A 69 -10.04 -16.76 -13.10
N ILE A 70 -10.10 -15.90 -12.09
CA ILE A 70 -9.70 -14.49 -12.17
C ILE A 70 -8.43 -14.26 -11.33
N SER A 71 -7.56 -13.36 -11.77
CA SER A 71 -6.44 -12.88 -10.95
C SER A 71 -6.98 -12.11 -9.73
N PRO A 72 -6.63 -12.48 -8.48
CA PRO A 72 -7.05 -11.74 -7.30
C PRO A 72 -6.70 -10.25 -7.34
N ASP A 73 -5.54 -9.93 -7.88
CA ASP A 73 -5.03 -8.56 -8.02
C ASP A 73 -5.87 -7.76 -9.03
N GLY A 74 -6.05 -8.30 -10.24
CA GLY A 74 -6.90 -7.70 -11.26
C GLY A 74 -8.36 -7.55 -10.84
N PHE A 75 -8.89 -8.48 -10.03
CA PHE A 75 -10.22 -8.38 -9.45
C PHE A 75 -10.35 -7.18 -8.50
N VAL A 76 -9.38 -6.99 -7.60
CA VAL A 76 -9.37 -5.87 -6.66
C VAL A 76 -9.18 -4.55 -7.40
N GLN A 77 -8.29 -4.49 -8.40
CA GLN A 77 -8.10 -3.31 -9.25
C GLN A 77 -9.40 -2.88 -9.94
N LEU A 78 -10.10 -3.80 -10.60
CA LEU A 78 -11.40 -3.50 -11.21
C LEU A 78 -12.45 -3.08 -10.18
N THR A 79 -12.48 -3.73 -9.01
CA THR A 79 -13.40 -3.36 -7.93
C THR A 79 -13.16 -1.93 -7.45
N MET A 80 -11.90 -1.50 -7.33
CA MET A 80 -11.57 -0.10 -7.01
C MET A 80 -12.02 0.87 -8.10
N GLN A 81 -11.87 0.51 -9.39
CA GLN A 81 -12.42 1.32 -10.49
C GLN A 81 -13.94 1.48 -10.37
N LEU A 82 -14.67 0.40 -10.05
CA LEU A 82 -16.12 0.46 -9.85
C LEU A 82 -16.52 1.30 -8.64
N ALA A 83 -15.82 1.15 -7.52
CA ALA A 83 -16.07 1.92 -6.31
C ALA A 83 -15.88 3.43 -6.58
N TYR A 84 -14.77 3.80 -7.23
CA TYR A 84 -14.49 5.19 -7.60
C TYR A 84 -15.55 5.73 -8.58
N TYR A 85 -15.88 4.96 -9.63
CA TYR A 85 -16.89 5.37 -10.61
C TYR A 85 -18.27 5.57 -9.97
N ARG A 86 -18.67 4.73 -9.01
CA ARG A 86 -19.94 4.88 -8.29
C ARG A 86 -19.97 6.14 -7.43
N LEU A 87 -18.84 6.56 -6.87
CA LEU A 87 -18.73 7.73 -6.02
C LEU A 87 -18.64 9.04 -6.82
N HIS A 88 -17.96 9.02 -7.98
CA HIS A 88 -17.60 10.24 -8.71
C HIS A 88 -18.17 10.34 -10.14
N GLY A 89 -18.70 9.24 -10.70
CA GLY A 89 -19.32 9.21 -12.03
C GLY A 89 -18.34 9.13 -13.22
N HIS A 90 -17.04 9.05 -12.97
CA HIS A 90 -16.01 8.89 -14.00
C HIS A 90 -14.81 8.07 -13.49
N LEU A 91 -13.95 7.61 -14.39
CA LEU A 91 -12.64 7.06 -14.02
C LEU A 91 -11.57 8.16 -13.99
N VAL A 92 -10.44 7.86 -13.37
CA VAL A 92 -9.25 8.72 -13.31
C VAL A 92 -7.99 7.94 -13.61
N SER A 93 -6.91 8.64 -13.96
CA SER A 93 -5.61 8.00 -14.15
C SER A 93 -5.20 7.30 -12.85
N THR A 94 -5.19 5.97 -12.90
CA THR A 94 -4.90 5.12 -11.75
C THR A 94 -3.50 4.53 -11.91
N TYR A 95 -2.67 4.72 -10.88
CA TYR A 95 -1.33 4.13 -10.79
C TYR A 95 -1.37 2.82 -10.03
N GLU A 96 -0.79 1.78 -10.61
CA GLU A 96 -0.52 0.51 -9.93
C GLU A 96 0.95 0.15 -10.09
N SER A 97 1.60 -0.19 -8.98
CA SER A 97 3.03 -0.49 -8.96
C SER A 97 3.33 -1.89 -9.50
N ALA A 98 3.98 -1.99 -10.65
CA ALA A 98 4.44 -3.26 -11.21
C ALA A 98 5.93 -3.49 -10.95
N SER A 99 6.29 -4.56 -10.25
CA SER A 99 7.69 -4.92 -10.04
C SER A 99 8.38 -5.29 -11.35
N ILE A 100 9.49 -4.61 -11.66
CA ILE A 100 10.38 -4.93 -12.79
C ILE A 100 11.69 -5.57 -12.33
N ARG A 101 11.68 -6.24 -11.17
CA ARG A 101 12.86 -6.91 -10.57
C ARG A 101 13.46 -8.06 -11.41
N ARG A 102 12.86 -8.37 -12.56
CA ARG A 102 13.46 -9.26 -13.58
C ARG A 102 14.68 -8.62 -14.25
N PHE A 103 14.81 -7.29 -14.18
CA PHE A 103 15.95 -6.54 -14.70
C PHE A 103 16.91 -6.13 -13.57
N ARG A 104 18.21 -6.05 -13.89
CA ARG A 104 19.24 -5.59 -12.94
C ARG A 104 18.90 -4.16 -12.48
N TYR A 105 18.91 -3.93 -11.16
CA TYR A 105 18.48 -2.68 -10.52
C TYR A 105 17.01 -2.29 -10.75
N GLY A 106 16.19 -3.19 -11.29
CA GLY A 106 14.78 -2.96 -11.53
C GLY A 106 14.03 -2.64 -10.23
N ARG A 107 13.30 -1.52 -10.25
CA ARG A 107 12.39 -1.09 -9.17
C ARG A 107 10.96 -1.44 -9.56
N VAL A 108 10.21 -0.44 -10.02
CA VAL A 108 8.80 -0.56 -10.40
C VAL A 108 8.54 0.20 -11.70
N ASP A 109 7.53 -0.22 -12.43
CA ASP A 109 6.89 0.51 -13.52
C ASP A 109 5.39 0.68 -13.18
N ASN A 110 4.62 1.36 -14.03
CA ASN A 110 3.22 1.69 -13.80
C ASN A 110 2.26 0.85 -14.65
N ILE A 111 1.36 0.10 -14.00
CA ILE A 111 0.16 -0.44 -14.65
C ILE A 111 -0.95 0.62 -14.58
N ARG A 112 -1.47 1.00 -15.74
CA ARG A 112 -2.58 1.94 -15.86
C ARG A 112 -3.91 1.19 -15.78
N ALA A 113 -4.44 1.03 -14.56
CA ALA A 113 -5.65 0.22 -14.32
C ALA A 113 -6.94 0.80 -14.93
N ALA A 114 -6.99 2.12 -15.17
CA ALA A 114 -8.13 2.79 -15.79
C ALA A 114 -8.08 2.66 -17.33
N THR A 115 -8.43 1.47 -17.84
CA THR A 115 -8.48 1.18 -19.28
C THR A 115 -9.86 1.44 -19.89
N PRO A 116 -9.98 1.51 -21.24
CA PRO A 116 -11.29 1.57 -21.90
C PRO A 116 -12.20 0.37 -21.60
N GLU A 117 -11.63 -0.82 -21.38
CA GLU A 117 -12.36 -2.03 -20.98
C GLU A 117 -12.94 -1.86 -19.58
N ALA A 118 -12.14 -1.35 -18.64
CA ALA A 118 -12.59 -1.06 -17.28
C ALA A 118 -13.72 -0.03 -17.30
N LEU A 119 -13.60 1.05 -18.11
CA LEU A 119 -14.65 2.06 -18.26
C LEU A 119 -15.97 1.46 -18.74
N ARG A 120 -15.92 0.67 -19.82
CA ARG A 120 -17.11 -0.01 -20.37
C ARG A 120 -17.76 -0.92 -19.33
N TRP A 121 -16.94 -1.67 -18.59
CA TRP A 121 -17.42 -2.58 -17.55
C TRP A 121 -18.07 -1.83 -16.38
N VAL A 122 -17.43 -0.78 -15.84
CA VAL A 122 -18.03 -0.01 -14.72
C VAL A 122 -19.31 0.69 -15.13
N GLN A 123 -19.39 1.21 -16.37
CA GLN A 123 -20.59 1.81 -16.93
C GLN A 123 -21.75 0.79 -16.97
N ALA A 124 -21.50 -0.41 -17.47
CA ALA A 124 -22.50 -1.48 -17.49
C ALA A 124 -22.98 -1.87 -16.08
N MET A 125 -22.08 -1.84 -15.09
CA MET A 125 -22.37 -2.20 -13.69
C MET A 125 -23.19 -1.14 -12.91
N VAL A 126 -23.34 0.07 -13.45
CA VAL A 126 -24.11 1.16 -12.80
C VAL A 126 -25.43 1.49 -13.50
N VAL A 127 -25.68 0.95 -14.71
CA VAL A 127 -26.97 1.12 -15.37
C VAL A 127 -28.07 0.47 -14.54
N LYS A 128 -29.08 1.25 -14.15
CA LYS A 128 -30.32 0.72 -13.58
C LYS A 128 -31.06 -0.02 -14.69
N ASN A 129 -30.91 -1.33 -14.76
CA ASN A 129 -31.83 -2.13 -15.56
C ASN A 129 -33.21 -1.99 -14.92
N LYS A 130 -34.15 -1.32 -15.62
CA LYS A 130 -35.58 -1.63 -15.46
C LYS A 130 -35.70 -3.10 -15.80
N THR A 131 -35.79 -3.95 -14.79
CA THR A 131 -36.02 -5.38 -14.94
C THR A 131 -37.23 -5.59 -15.85
N ARG A 132 -37.07 -6.44 -16.86
CA ARG A 132 -38.18 -7.15 -17.50
C ARG A 132 -38.84 -8.08 -16.48
#